data_AF-A0A0W0ZY65-F1
#
_entry.id   AF-A0A0W0ZY65-F1
#
_cell.length_a   1.000
_cell.length_b   1.000
_cell.length_c   1.000
_cell.angle_alpha   90.00
_cell.angle_beta   90.00
_cell.angle_gamma   90.00
#
_symmetry.space_group_name_H-M   'P 1'
#
loop_
_entity.id
_entity.type
_entity.pdbx_description
1 polymer ?
#
loop_
_entity_poly.entity_id
_entity_poly.type
_entity_poly.pdbx_seq_one_letter_code
_entity_poly.pdbx_strand_id
1 'polypeptide(L)'
;MTRLEELIYALATVIVRYHDSQVDTRDKLVATDEPTTLLKKKSYDRAIEIIQDTKTNFVPYLEGRINACTKGYHGREEFLSFLLHEIRFLKEQLERKTPFDPAELQTFQEQLTQLLIDFRQLLNIKKGFKYPVTLNPVPSKDPKTLELSGLLNDRYVGNKYCNSGQLLIEEVLFVLHMTAEDTNGELKKLAANICFEQQIFLKNQSSELKEENEESEKEALKLESETQKLKLEEQQSINGALTLENAAQKLKLEELQAELEKLKSSDKQKSESDPSPLELIEENKKLTAELEKTKQELCEAKSEARGRRFPVYTPYYGGLAALNMLQPGGANRFFQQQSTQFTSLQSLPKPEDSESSTYNLSIE
;
A
#
# COMPACT_ATOMS: atom_id res chain seq x y z
N MET A 1 -19.50 1.70 21.18
CA MET A 1 -20.30 0.78 20.36
C MET A 1 -21.60 1.48 20.08
N THR A 2 -21.92 1.71 18.80
CA THR A 2 -23.17 2.41 18.44
C THR A 2 -24.33 1.43 18.37
N ARG A 3 -25.57 1.90 18.48
CA ARG A 3 -26.76 1.04 18.29
C ARG A 3 -26.85 0.43 16.88
N LEU A 4 -26.23 1.08 15.88
CA LEU A 4 -26.10 0.52 14.54
C LEU A 4 -25.18 -0.71 14.54
N GLU A 5 -24.06 -0.62 15.25
CA GLU A 5 -23.12 -1.72 15.44
C GLU A 5 -23.77 -2.89 16.21
N GLU A 6 -24.52 -2.59 17.27
CA GLU A 6 -25.30 -3.59 18.01
C GLU A 6 -26.31 -4.33 17.12
N LEU A 7 -27.01 -3.59 16.24
CA LEU A 7 -27.96 -4.17 15.29
C LEU A 7 -27.27 -5.13 14.30
N ILE A 8 -26.12 -4.74 13.76
CA ILE A 8 -25.35 -5.58 12.82
C ILE A 8 -24.97 -6.90 13.50
N TYR A 9 -24.47 -6.84 14.74
CA TYR A 9 -24.08 -8.05 15.47
C TYR A 9 -25.28 -8.88 15.91
N ALA A 10 -26.39 -8.26 16.29
CA ALA A 10 -27.64 -8.96 16.58
C ALA A 10 -28.13 -9.76 15.37
N LEU A 11 -28.12 -9.16 14.17
CA LEU A 11 -28.50 -9.84 12.93
C LEU A 11 -27.54 -10.99 12.59
N ALA A 12 -26.23 -10.77 12.71
CA ALA A 12 -25.24 -11.81 12.48
C ALA A 12 -25.39 -12.96 13.50
N THR A 13 -25.75 -12.65 14.75
CA THR A 13 -26.02 -13.63 15.81
C THR A 13 -27.19 -14.53 15.45
N VAL A 14 -28.24 -14.02 14.78
CA VAL A 14 -29.32 -14.86 14.26
C VAL A 14 -28.79 -15.94 13.32
N ILE A 15 -27.90 -15.59 12.38
CA ILE A 15 -27.30 -16.55 11.44
C ILE A 15 -26.45 -17.59 12.19
N VAL A 16 -25.60 -17.14 13.13
CA VAL A 16 -24.73 -18.02 13.94
C VAL A 16 -25.56 -19.01 14.77
N ARG A 17 -26.52 -18.51 15.55
CA ARG A 17 -27.39 -19.36 16.38
C ARG A 17 -28.25 -20.29 15.54
N TYR A 18 -28.71 -19.82 14.37
CA TYR A 18 -29.48 -20.66 13.47
C TYR A 18 -28.67 -21.86 12.98
N HIS A 19 -27.45 -21.61 12.50
CA HIS A 19 -26.52 -22.63 12.04
C HIS A 19 -26.22 -23.68 13.13
N ASP A 20 -25.94 -23.23 14.35
CA ASP A 20 -25.60 -24.11 15.48
C ASP A 20 -26.79 -24.88 16.06
N SER A 21 -28.02 -24.40 15.79
CA SER A 21 -29.26 -25.09 16.15
C SER A 21 -29.61 -26.25 15.23
N GLN A 22 -28.96 -26.38 14.06
CA GLN A 22 -29.22 -27.52 13.17
C GLN A 22 -28.53 -28.78 13.68
N VAL A 23 -29.28 -29.89 13.70
CA VAL A 23 -28.84 -31.18 14.27
C VAL A 23 -27.68 -31.80 13.47
N ASP A 24 -27.63 -31.56 12.15
CA ASP A 24 -26.67 -32.20 11.24
C ASP A 24 -25.32 -31.45 11.12
N THR A 25 -25.17 -30.31 11.79
CA THR A 25 -23.97 -29.49 11.67
C THR A 25 -22.87 -30.00 12.60
N ARG A 26 -21.91 -30.75 12.04
CA ARG A 26 -20.73 -31.26 12.78
C ARG A 26 -19.73 -30.17 13.18
N ASP A 27 -19.72 -29.05 12.46
CA ASP A 27 -18.81 -27.92 12.66
C ASP A 27 -19.55 -26.74 13.29
N LYS A 28 -20.00 -26.87 14.54
CA LYS A 28 -20.67 -25.77 15.25
C LYS A 28 -19.71 -24.59 15.43
N LEU A 29 -20.23 -23.38 15.22
CA LEU A 29 -19.47 -22.14 15.36
C LEU A 29 -19.18 -21.83 16.83
N VAL A 30 -20.10 -22.21 17.72
CA VAL A 30 -19.96 -22.09 19.16
C VAL A 30 -20.04 -23.48 19.79
N ALA A 31 -18.90 -23.97 20.27
CA ALA A 31 -18.84 -25.20 21.06
C ALA A 31 -19.18 -24.86 22.52
N THR A 32 -20.40 -25.16 22.97
CA THR A 32 -20.80 -24.94 24.36
C THR A 32 -21.93 -25.89 24.76
N ASP A 33 -21.70 -26.68 25.81
CA ASP A 33 -22.69 -27.56 26.46
C ASP A 33 -23.42 -26.86 27.64
N GLU A 34 -23.16 -25.57 27.82
CA GLU A 34 -23.61 -24.73 28.95
C GLU A 34 -25.01 -24.12 28.72
N PRO A 35 -25.67 -23.59 29.78
CA PRO A 35 -27.02 -23.02 29.69
C PRO A 35 -27.21 -21.95 28.60
N THR A 36 -28.45 -21.82 28.15
CA THR A 36 -28.90 -20.96 27.03
C THR A 36 -28.40 -19.51 27.11
N THR A 37 -28.25 -18.95 28.31
CA THR A 37 -27.75 -17.58 28.51
C THR A 37 -26.28 -17.41 28.12
N LEU A 38 -25.44 -18.39 28.45
CA LEU A 38 -24.03 -18.42 28.05
C LEU A 38 -23.89 -18.67 26.55
N LEU A 39 -24.77 -19.51 25.98
CA LEU A 39 -24.82 -19.74 24.54
C LEU A 39 -25.14 -18.44 23.76
N LYS A 40 -26.11 -17.64 24.22
CA LYS A 40 -26.44 -16.35 23.59
C LYS A 40 -25.24 -15.42 23.56
N LYS A 41 -24.59 -15.24 24.72
CA LYS A 41 -23.41 -14.38 24.83
C LYS A 41 -22.28 -14.85 23.91
N LYS A 42 -21.93 -16.14 23.93
CA LYS A 42 -20.85 -16.68 23.08
C LYS A 42 -21.19 -16.60 21.58
N SER A 43 -22.47 -16.74 21.22
CA SER A 43 -22.93 -16.57 19.83
C SER A 43 -22.80 -15.13 19.39
N TYR A 44 -23.09 -14.18 20.29
CA TYR A 44 -22.91 -12.76 20.05
C TYR A 44 -21.42 -12.39 19.92
N ASP A 45 -20.57 -12.88 20.83
CA ASP A 45 -19.12 -12.69 20.76
C ASP A 45 -18.57 -13.26 19.44
N ARG A 46 -19.04 -14.44 19.03
CA ARG A 46 -18.64 -15.05 17.75
C ARG A 46 -19.12 -14.24 16.54
N ALA A 47 -20.31 -13.64 16.61
CA ALA A 47 -20.81 -12.74 15.57
C ALA A 47 -19.94 -11.48 15.45
N ILE A 48 -19.51 -10.90 16.58
CA ILE A 48 -18.56 -9.78 16.59
C ILE A 48 -17.27 -10.18 15.89
N GLU A 49 -16.68 -11.32 16.26
CA GLU A 49 -15.43 -11.81 15.66
C GLU A 49 -15.55 -11.97 14.14
N ILE A 50 -16.66 -12.53 13.65
CA ILE A 50 -16.88 -12.74 12.22
C ILE A 50 -17.01 -11.40 11.47
N ILE A 51 -17.75 -10.43 12.03
CA ILE A 51 -18.00 -9.15 11.35
C ILE A 51 -16.80 -8.20 11.43
N GLN A 52 -15.99 -8.29 12.49
CA GLN A 52 -14.79 -7.46 12.68
C GLN A 52 -13.53 -8.06 12.03
N ASP A 53 -13.55 -9.32 11.58
CA ASP A 53 -12.38 -9.94 10.96
C ASP A 53 -11.98 -9.20 9.68
N THR A 54 -10.74 -8.70 9.67
CA THR A 54 -10.15 -7.99 8.53
C THR A 54 -9.48 -8.94 7.54
N LYS A 55 -9.24 -10.20 7.93
CA LYS A 55 -8.55 -11.20 7.10
C LYS A 55 -9.50 -11.95 6.18
N THR A 56 -10.72 -12.20 6.65
CA THR A 56 -11.73 -12.92 5.87
C THR A 56 -12.93 -12.03 5.60
N ASN A 57 -13.43 -12.05 4.36
CA ASN A 57 -14.66 -11.34 4.05
C ASN A 57 -15.84 -12.09 4.68
N PHE A 58 -16.55 -11.43 5.61
CA PHE A 58 -17.66 -12.05 6.33
C PHE A 58 -18.80 -12.49 5.42
N VAL A 59 -18.99 -11.85 4.26
CA VAL A 59 -20.10 -12.14 3.33
C VAL A 59 -20.01 -13.57 2.78
N PRO A 60 -18.95 -13.97 2.04
CA PRO A 60 -18.83 -15.35 1.55
C PRO A 60 -18.70 -16.36 2.69
N TYR A 61 -18.15 -15.96 3.84
CA TYR A 61 -18.08 -16.82 5.01
C TYR A 61 -19.47 -17.18 5.55
N LEU A 62 -20.32 -16.18 5.83
CA LEU A 62 -21.68 -16.38 6.32
C LEU A 62 -22.58 -17.03 5.26
N GLU A 63 -22.41 -16.68 3.98
CA GLU A 63 -23.11 -17.35 2.88
C GLU A 63 -22.83 -18.87 2.85
N GLY A 64 -21.56 -19.25 3.00
CA GLY A 64 -21.17 -20.66 3.14
C GLY A 64 -21.84 -21.35 4.33
N ARG A 65 -21.95 -20.66 5.47
CA ARG A 65 -22.64 -21.18 6.67
C ARG A 65 -24.15 -21.31 6.46
N ILE A 66 -24.79 -20.33 5.82
CA ILE A 66 -26.21 -20.39 5.45
C ILE A 66 -26.45 -21.61 4.56
N ASN A 67 -25.72 -21.73 3.44
CA ASN A 67 -25.88 -22.83 2.50
C ASN A 67 -25.63 -24.21 3.13
N ALA A 68 -24.70 -24.30 4.08
CA ALA A 68 -24.44 -25.53 4.82
C ALA A 68 -25.62 -25.94 5.72
N CYS A 69 -26.29 -24.98 6.37
CA CYS A 69 -27.34 -25.24 7.36
C CYS A 69 -28.78 -25.18 6.82
N THR A 70 -28.99 -24.81 5.56
CA THR A 70 -30.32 -24.70 4.94
C THR A 70 -30.59 -25.71 3.83
N LYS A 71 -29.74 -26.73 3.65
CA LYS A 71 -29.89 -27.75 2.59
C LYS A 71 -31.31 -28.33 2.56
N GLY A 72 -32.01 -28.10 1.45
CA GLY A 72 -33.39 -28.59 1.23
C GLY A 72 -34.51 -27.75 1.84
N TYR A 73 -34.20 -26.59 2.45
CA TYR A 73 -35.20 -25.68 3.02
C TYR A 73 -35.09 -24.24 2.50
N HIS A 74 -35.58 -24.02 1.27
CA HIS A 74 -35.49 -22.73 0.58
C HIS A 74 -36.04 -21.53 1.36
N GLY A 75 -37.19 -21.65 2.03
CA GLY A 75 -37.73 -20.50 2.78
C GLY A 75 -36.85 -20.03 3.94
N ARG A 76 -36.00 -20.91 4.49
CA ARG A 76 -35.02 -20.55 5.53
C ARG A 76 -33.78 -19.91 4.92
N GLU A 77 -33.33 -20.45 3.79
CA GLU A 77 -32.24 -19.90 2.99
C GLU A 77 -32.53 -18.47 2.54
N GLU A 78 -33.74 -18.21 2.03
CA GLU A 78 -34.19 -16.88 1.61
C GLU A 78 -34.19 -15.88 2.78
N PHE A 79 -34.70 -16.29 3.95
CA PHE A 79 -34.72 -15.43 5.14
C PHE A 79 -33.31 -15.11 5.66
N LEU A 80 -32.43 -16.10 5.77
CA LEU A 80 -31.06 -15.85 6.24
C LEU A 80 -30.24 -15.05 5.23
N SER A 81 -30.45 -15.29 3.94
CA SER A 81 -29.84 -14.49 2.86
C SER A 81 -30.30 -13.04 2.89
N PHE A 82 -31.58 -12.80 3.21
CA PHE A 82 -32.10 -11.46 3.47
C PHE A 82 -31.36 -10.79 4.64
N LEU A 83 -31.20 -11.48 5.77
CA LEU A 83 -30.43 -10.92 6.90
C LEU A 83 -28.98 -10.62 6.51
N LEU A 84 -28.31 -11.52 5.77
CA LEU A 84 -26.94 -11.30 5.31
C LEU A 84 -26.82 -10.07 4.39
N HIS A 85 -27.80 -9.89 3.50
CA HIS A 85 -27.87 -8.71 2.64
C HIS A 85 -28.00 -7.42 3.45
N GLU A 86 -28.87 -7.41 4.46
CA GLU A 86 -29.06 -6.24 5.34
C GLU A 86 -27.84 -6.00 6.24
N ILE A 87 -27.20 -7.04 6.76
CA ILE A 87 -25.91 -6.93 7.49
C ILE A 87 -24.87 -6.24 6.61
N ARG A 88 -24.74 -6.65 5.34
CA ARG A 88 -23.81 -6.04 4.40
C ARG A 88 -24.11 -4.57 4.20
N PHE A 89 -25.35 -4.22 3.90
CA PHE A 89 -25.76 -2.83 3.73
C PHE A 89 -25.45 -1.98 4.97
N LEU A 90 -25.85 -2.45 6.17
CA LEU A 90 -25.62 -1.72 7.40
C LEU A 90 -24.12 -1.59 7.74
N LYS A 91 -23.32 -2.61 7.45
CA LYS A 91 -21.86 -2.57 7.64
C LYS A 91 -21.20 -1.51 6.77
N GLU A 92 -21.65 -1.34 5.53
CA GLU A 92 -21.18 -0.27 4.64
C GLU A 92 -21.51 1.13 5.22
N GLN A 93 -22.68 1.30 5.86
CA GLN A 93 -23.04 2.54 6.55
C GLN A 93 -22.23 2.77 7.84
N LEU A 94 -21.89 1.69 8.55
CA LEU A 94 -21.06 1.74 9.77
C LEU A 94 -19.61 2.12 9.46
N GLU A 95 -19.03 1.62 8.36
CA GLU A 95 -17.63 1.84 7.96
C GLU A 95 -17.39 3.20 7.28
N ARG A 96 -18.45 3.98 7.09
CA ARG A 96 -18.36 5.32 6.53
C ARG A 96 -17.45 6.18 7.41
N LYS A 97 -16.65 7.05 6.78
CA LYS A 97 -15.75 8.00 7.49
C LYS A 97 -16.25 9.43 7.46
N THR A 98 -17.19 9.73 6.57
CA THR A 98 -17.75 11.05 6.35
C THR A 98 -19.16 11.11 6.91
N PRO A 99 -19.55 12.21 7.58
CA PRO A 99 -20.93 12.43 7.97
C PRO A 99 -21.89 12.33 6.79
N PHE A 100 -23.13 11.95 7.07
CA PHE A 100 -24.21 11.95 6.09
C PHE A 100 -24.62 13.36 5.72
N ASP A 101 -24.91 13.56 4.44
CA ASP A 101 -25.68 14.73 3.99
C ASP A 101 -27.14 14.60 4.45
N PRO A 102 -27.89 15.71 4.61
CA PRO A 102 -29.27 15.65 5.12
C PRO A 102 -30.19 14.71 4.31
N ALA A 103 -30.06 14.70 2.98
CA ALA A 103 -30.84 13.83 2.11
C ALA A 103 -30.43 12.35 2.24
N GLU A 104 -29.14 12.07 2.38
CA GLU A 104 -28.63 10.72 2.60
C GLU A 104 -29.05 10.19 3.97
N LEU A 105 -29.00 11.01 5.00
CA LEU A 105 -29.44 10.66 6.35
C LEU A 105 -30.93 10.32 6.37
N GLN A 106 -31.75 11.11 5.67
CA GLN A 106 -33.18 10.82 5.53
C GLN A 106 -33.40 9.49 4.79
N THR A 107 -32.67 9.25 3.70
CA THR A 107 -32.76 7.98 2.95
C THR A 107 -32.38 6.80 3.83
N PHE A 108 -31.28 6.90 4.58
CA PHE A 108 -30.84 5.86 5.49
C PHE A 108 -31.86 5.62 6.62
N GLN A 109 -32.46 6.68 7.16
CA GLN A 109 -33.53 6.57 8.14
C GLN A 109 -34.75 5.84 7.57
N GLU A 110 -35.16 6.13 6.34
CA GLU A 110 -36.28 5.47 5.67
C GLU A 110 -35.99 3.98 5.43
N GLN A 111 -34.79 3.65 4.96
CA GLN A 111 -34.31 2.28 4.75
C GLN A 111 -34.29 1.48 6.05
N LEU A 112 -33.75 2.06 7.13
CA LEU A 112 -33.73 1.41 8.43
C LEU A 112 -35.14 1.27 9.00
N THR A 113 -36.01 2.28 8.85
CA THR A 113 -37.42 2.20 9.25
C THR A 113 -38.13 1.05 8.55
N GLN A 114 -37.91 0.90 7.23
CA GLN A 114 -38.52 -0.17 6.44
C GLN A 114 -38.03 -1.54 6.90
N LEU A 115 -36.73 -1.70 7.18
CA LEU A 115 -36.18 -2.95 7.73
C LEU A 115 -36.89 -3.36 9.03
N LEU A 116 -37.09 -2.41 9.96
CA LEU A 116 -37.77 -2.68 11.22
C LEU A 116 -39.26 -3.03 11.02
N ILE A 117 -39.93 -2.35 10.08
CA ILE A 117 -41.30 -2.69 9.70
C ILE A 117 -41.36 -4.10 9.12
N ASP A 118 -40.42 -4.46 8.24
CA ASP A 118 -40.37 -5.77 7.60
C ASP A 118 -40.18 -6.89 8.64
N PHE A 119 -39.31 -6.72 9.63
CA PHE A 119 -39.20 -7.65 10.75
C PHE A 119 -40.53 -7.84 11.50
N ARG A 120 -41.22 -6.74 11.82
CA ARG A 120 -42.52 -6.80 12.49
C ARG A 120 -43.57 -7.51 11.63
N GLN A 121 -43.63 -7.21 10.34
CA GLN A 121 -44.61 -7.84 9.43
C GLN A 121 -44.34 -9.33 9.26
N LEU A 122 -43.09 -9.74 9.09
CA LEU A 122 -42.71 -11.15 9.02
C LEU A 122 -43.13 -11.93 10.28
N LEU A 123 -43.04 -11.32 11.46
CA LEU A 123 -43.49 -11.93 12.72
C LEU A 123 -45.02 -12.02 12.84
N ASN A 124 -45.76 -11.13 12.18
CA ASN A 124 -47.23 -11.11 12.24
C ASN A 124 -47.90 -11.94 11.13
N ILE A 125 -47.13 -12.41 10.14
CA ILE A 125 -47.64 -13.20 9.03
C ILE A 125 -47.41 -14.70 9.27
N LYS A 126 -48.44 -15.50 8.99
CA LYS A 126 -48.42 -16.95 9.12
C LYS A 126 -47.43 -17.58 8.15
N LYS A 127 -46.75 -18.63 8.60
CA LYS A 127 -45.87 -19.45 7.78
C LYS A 127 -46.65 -20.03 6.60
N GLY A 128 -46.08 -19.93 5.41
CA GLY A 128 -46.73 -20.31 4.15
C GLY A 128 -47.39 -19.14 3.42
N PHE A 129 -47.67 -18.04 4.11
CA PHE A 129 -48.03 -16.77 3.47
C PHE A 129 -46.77 -15.94 3.23
N LYS A 130 -46.75 -15.23 2.11
CA LYS A 130 -45.60 -14.44 1.69
C LYS A 130 -45.82 -12.96 1.98
N TYR A 131 -44.73 -12.27 2.28
CA TYR A 131 -44.66 -10.84 2.49
C TYR A 131 -43.51 -10.25 1.66
N PRO A 132 -43.75 -9.18 0.89
CA PRO A 132 -42.71 -8.50 0.15
C PRO A 132 -41.85 -7.67 1.11
N VAL A 133 -40.64 -8.12 1.39
CA VAL A 133 -39.63 -7.30 2.07
C VAL A 133 -38.86 -6.43 1.08
N THR A 134 -38.39 -5.29 1.54
CA THR A 134 -37.57 -4.38 0.76
C THR A 134 -36.10 -4.68 1.01
N LEU A 135 -35.34 -4.99 -0.06
CA LEU A 135 -33.88 -5.10 0.03
C LEU A 135 -33.26 -3.73 -0.12
N ASN A 136 -32.47 -3.33 0.86
CA ASN A 136 -31.74 -2.06 0.79
C ASN A 136 -30.69 -2.11 -0.33
N PRO A 137 -30.53 -1.02 -1.11
CA PRO A 137 -29.61 -1.00 -2.22
C PRO A 137 -28.17 -1.14 -1.72
N VAL A 138 -27.50 -2.19 -2.19
CA VAL A 138 -26.05 -2.33 -2.13
C VAL A 138 -25.50 -1.63 -3.38
N PRO A 139 -24.35 -0.92 -3.31
CA PRO A 139 -23.75 -0.29 -4.47
C PRO A 139 -23.69 -1.28 -5.63
N SER A 140 -24.25 -0.89 -6.78
CA SER A 140 -24.41 -1.66 -8.04
C SER A 140 -25.76 -2.36 -8.28
N LYS A 141 -26.77 -2.27 -7.41
CA LYS A 141 -28.10 -2.87 -7.69
C LYS A 141 -29.27 -1.99 -7.23
N ASP A 142 -30.30 -1.91 -8.07
CA ASP A 142 -31.56 -1.24 -7.75
C ASP A 142 -32.28 -1.92 -6.57
N PRO A 143 -33.06 -1.17 -5.78
CA PRO A 143 -33.88 -1.73 -4.71
C PRO A 143 -34.81 -2.80 -5.27
N LYS A 144 -34.76 -3.99 -4.66
CA LYS A 144 -35.50 -5.17 -5.10
C LYS A 144 -36.40 -5.65 -3.98
N THR A 145 -37.63 -6.04 -4.32
CA THR A 145 -38.50 -6.72 -3.37
C THR A 145 -38.22 -8.22 -3.38
N LEU A 146 -38.21 -8.82 -2.18
CA LEU A 146 -38.07 -10.26 -1.98
C LEU A 146 -39.30 -10.78 -1.23
N GLU A 147 -39.93 -11.82 -1.76
CA GLU A 147 -41.10 -12.44 -1.14
C GLU A 147 -40.66 -13.47 -0.10
N LEU A 148 -40.78 -13.14 1.18
CA LEU A 148 -40.39 -14.02 2.28
C LEU A 148 -41.61 -14.66 2.95
N SER A 149 -41.48 -15.92 3.38
CA SER A 149 -42.51 -16.57 4.19
C SER A 149 -42.60 -15.93 5.58
N GLY A 150 -43.84 -15.76 6.06
CA GLY A 150 -44.09 -15.38 7.44
C GLY A 150 -43.48 -16.34 8.47
N LEU A 151 -43.25 -15.81 9.67
CA LEU A 151 -42.54 -16.48 10.76
C LEU A 151 -43.46 -16.96 11.89
N LEU A 152 -44.76 -16.68 11.79
CA LEU A 152 -45.78 -17.10 12.75
C LEU A 152 -46.23 -18.56 12.47
N ASN A 153 -46.17 -19.45 13.44
CA ASN A 153 -46.63 -20.82 13.27
C ASN A 153 -48.18 -20.90 13.32
N ASP A 154 -48.77 -21.67 12.41
CA ASP A 154 -50.24 -21.86 12.34
C ASP A 154 -50.73 -23.12 13.09
N ARG A 155 -49.83 -24.03 13.45
CA ARG A 155 -50.19 -25.30 14.10
C ARG A 155 -50.10 -25.19 15.62
N TYR A 156 -51.26 -25.28 16.26
CA TYR A 156 -51.45 -25.29 17.71
C TYR A 156 -50.58 -26.34 18.41
N VAL A 157 -50.14 -25.97 19.62
CA VAL A 157 -49.27 -26.69 20.59
C VAL A 157 -47.77 -26.39 20.44
N GLY A 158 -47.31 -25.30 21.08
CA GLY A 158 -45.90 -24.98 21.33
C GLY A 158 -45.31 -23.89 20.41
N ASN A 159 -44.79 -22.81 21.02
CA ASN A 159 -44.14 -21.63 20.42
C ASN A 159 -44.88 -20.95 19.25
N LYS A 160 -45.36 -19.72 19.51
CA LYS A 160 -46.07 -18.86 18.55
C LYS A 160 -45.28 -18.64 17.25
N TYR A 161 -43.94 -18.69 17.31
CA TYR A 161 -43.04 -18.40 16.19
C TYR A 161 -42.22 -19.62 15.78
N CYS A 162 -41.88 -19.71 14.50
CA CYS A 162 -40.87 -20.67 14.02
C CYS A 162 -39.47 -20.33 14.56
N ASN A 163 -38.49 -21.23 14.41
CA ASN A 163 -37.13 -21.00 14.93
C ASN A 163 -36.53 -19.66 14.46
N SER A 164 -36.68 -19.32 13.17
CA SER A 164 -36.22 -18.04 12.62
C SER A 164 -36.91 -16.84 13.29
N GLY A 165 -38.21 -16.93 13.56
CA GLY A 165 -38.94 -15.87 14.28
C GLY A 165 -38.55 -15.77 15.75
N GLN A 166 -38.32 -16.90 16.42
CA GLN A 166 -37.87 -16.92 17.81
C GLN A 166 -36.48 -16.27 17.95
N LEU A 167 -35.55 -16.60 17.06
CA LEU A 167 -34.21 -15.99 17.04
C LEU A 167 -34.27 -14.50 16.72
N LEU A 168 -35.12 -14.09 15.76
CA LEU A 168 -35.32 -12.67 15.46
C LEU A 168 -35.82 -11.90 16.68
N ILE A 169 -36.77 -12.45 17.43
CA ILE A 169 -37.27 -11.85 18.68
C ILE A 169 -36.16 -11.78 19.74
N GLU A 170 -35.50 -12.90 19.99
CA GLU A 170 -34.53 -13.04 21.08
C GLU A 170 -33.24 -12.25 20.87
N GLU A 171 -32.78 -12.14 19.63
CA GLU A 171 -31.47 -11.54 19.32
C GLU A 171 -31.60 -10.13 18.78
N VAL A 172 -32.64 -9.81 17.99
CA VAL A 172 -32.79 -8.49 17.36
C VAL A 172 -33.78 -7.61 18.12
N LEU A 173 -35.03 -8.06 18.26
CA LEU A 173 -36.07 -7.22 18.88
C LEU A 173 -35.71 -6.91 20.35
N PHE A 174 -35.21 -7.90 21.08
CA PHE A 174 -34.78 -7.73 22.47
C PHE A 174 -33.66 -6.70 22.62
N VAL A 175 -32.62 -6.78 21.78
CA VAL A 175 -31.47 -5.86 21.79
C VAL A 175 -31.89 -4.44 21.42
N LEU A 176 -32.79 -4.29 20.44
CA LEU A 176 -33.30 -2.99 20.04
C LEU A 176 -34.37 -2.43 20.99
N HIS A 177 -34.78 -3.19 22.00
CA HIS A 177 -35.90 -2.86 22.89
C HIS A 177 -37.20 -2.56 22.14
N MET A 178 -37.52 -3.40 21.15
CA MET A 178 -38.75 -3.32 20.38
C MET A 178 -39.62 -4.57 20.58
N THR A 179 -40.88 -4.48 20.18
CA THR A 179 -41.82 -5.61 20.18
C THR A 179 -42.49 -5.80 18.82
N ALA A 180 -43.12 -6.95 18.62
CA ALA A 180 -43.91 -7.22 17.41
C ALA A 180 -45.21 -6.36 17.31
N GLU A 181 -45.54 -5.62 18.38
CA GLU A 181 -46.74 -4.79 18.51
C GLU A 181 -46.46 -3.30 18.29
N ASP A 182 -45.18 -2.91 18.20
CA ASP A 182 -44.77 -1.50 18.06
C ASP A 182 -45.34 -0.88 16.77
N THR A 183 -45.80 0.35 16.89
CA THR A 183 -46.39 1.13 15.80
C THR A 183 -45.34 1.61 14.81
N ASN A 184 -45.74 1.93 13.57
CA ASN A 184 -44.82 2.52 12.58
C ASN A 184 -44.16 3.82 13.09
N GLY A 185 -44.87 4.58 13.93
CA GLY A 185 -44.33 5.80 14.54
C GLY A 185 -43.20 5.53 15.52
N GLU A 186 -43.31 4.47 16.33
CA GLU A 186 -42.26 4.03 17.26
C GLU A 186 -41.05 3.49 16.51
N LEU A 187 -41.27 2.63 15.51
CA LEU A 187 -40.19 2.11 14.67
C LEU A 187 -39.44 3.21 13.91
N LYS A 188 -40.17 4.22 13.39
CA LYS A 188 -39.56 5.39 12.74
C LYS A 188 -38.72 6.22 13.70
N LYS A 189 -39.17 6.40 14.96
CA LYS A 189 -38.39 7.11 15.99
C LYS A 189 -37.14 6.32 16.39
N LEU A 190 -37.26 5.01 16.53
CA LEU A 190 -36.12 4.15 16.83
C LEU A 190 -35.07 4.21 15.72
N ALA A 191 -35.48 4.06 14.46
CA ALA A 191 -34.58 4.21 13.32
C ALA A 191 -33.93 5.60 13.29
N ALA A 192 -34.70 6.67 13.52
CA ALA A 192 -34.16 8.03 13.60
C ALA A 192 -33.07 8.16 14.68
N ASN A 193 -33.28 7.57 15.86
CA ASN A 193 -32.32 7.61 16.96
C ASN A 193 -31.02 6.87 16.58
N ILE A 194 -31.12 5.69 15.97
CA ILE A 194 -29.94 4.92 15.50
C ILE A 194 -29.17 5.72 14.44
N CYS A 195 -29.85 6.29 13.46
CA CYS A 195 -29.21 7.10 12.41
C CYS A 195 -28.58 8.38 12.98
N PHE A 196 -29.24 9.03 13.94
CA PHE A 196 -28.73 10.24 14.58
C PHE A 196 -27.48 9.97 15.43
N GLU A 197 -27.48 8.87 16.18
CA GLU A 197 -26.30 8.42 16.94
C GLU A 197 -25.12 8.13 16.01
N GLN A 198 -25.35 7.44 14.89
CA GLN A 198 -24.31 7.23 13.88
C GLN A 198 -23.83 8.56 13.27
N GLN A 199 -24.73 9.50 12.99
CA GLN A 199 -24.36 10.81 12.47
C GLN A 199 -23.50 11.62 13.45
N ILE A 200 -23.79 11.54 14.76
CA ILE A 200 -22.94 12.16 15.79
C ILE A 200 -21.57 11.49 15.82
N PHE A 201 -21.53 10.16 15.81
CA PHE A 201 -20.28 9.40 15.81
C PHE A 201 -19.37 9.80 14.63
N LEU A 202 -19.92 9.87 13.42
CA LEU A 202 -19.19 10.28 12.21
C LEU A 202 -18.69 11.73 12.29
N LYS A 203 -19.50 12.64 12.85
CA LYS A 203 -19.10 14.04 13.02
C LYS A 203 -17.92 14.15 13.98
N ASN A 204 -17.96 13.47 15.12
CA ASN A 204 -16.89 13.47 16.11
C ASN A 204 -15.60 12.89 15.54
N GLN A 205 -15.69 11.74 14.85
CA GLN A 205 -14.54 11.13 14.19
C GLN A 205 -13.95 12.07 13.13
N SER A 206 -14.80 12.77 12.36
CA SER A 206 -14.34 13.71 11.34
C SER A 206 -13.68 14.98 11.92
N SER A 207 -14.09 15.42 13.12
CA SER A 207 -13.43 16.53 13.80
C SER A 207 -12.09 16.11 14.38
N GLU A 208 -12.01 14.94 15.02
CA GLU A 208 -10.76 14.39 15.55
C GLU A 208 -9.71 14.23 14.45
N LEU A 209 -10.09 13.66 13.30
CA LEU A 209 -9.20 13.51 12.14
C LEU A 209 -8.73 14.85 11.55
N LYS A 210 -9.53 15.92 11.66
CA LYS A 210 -9.11 17.26 11.21
C LYS A 210 -8.11 17.87 12.17
N GLU A 211 -8.33 17.73 13.47
CA GLU A 211 -7.39 18.20 14.50
C GLU A 211 -6.03 17.49 14.38
N GLU A 212 -6.03 16.17 14.20
CA GLU A 212 -4.81 15.39 13.97
C GLU A 212 -4.07 15.79 12.69
N ASN A 213 -4.80 16.03 11.59
CA ASN A 213 -4.19 16.50 10.34
C ASN A 213 -3.60 17.90 10.50
N GLU A 214 -4.29 18.83 11.16
CA GLU A 214 -3.76 20.17 11.44
C GLU A 214 -2.51 20.12 12.33
N GLU A 215 -2.46 19.21 13.29
CA GLU A 215 -1.28 19.00 14.13
C GLU A 215 -0.11 18.41 13.33
N SER A 216 -0.37 17.39 12.51
CA SER A 216 0.64 16.78 11.63
C SER A 216 1.17 17.78 10.59
N GLU A 217 0.32 18.63 10.00
CA GLU A 217 0.76 19.69 9.09
C GLU A 217 1.65 20.72 9.80
N LYS A 218 1.31 21.11 11.04
CA LYS A 218 2.15 22.00 11.85
C LYS A 218 3.51 21.38 12.17
N GLU A 219 3.55 20.08 12.46
CA GLU A 219 4.82 19.36 12.69
C GLU A 219 5.65 19.25 11.40
N ALA A 220 5.02 18.91 10.28
CA ALA A 220 5.67 18.85 8.97
C ALA A 220 6.29 20.21 8.60
N LEU A 221 5.56 21.31 8.80
CA LEU A 221 6.05 22.68 8.57
C LEU A 221 7.23 23.04 9.50
N LYS A 222 7.20 22.62 10.77
CA LYS A 222 8.33 22.83 11.70
C LYS A 222 9.57 22.08 11.23
N LEU A 223 9.42 20.79 10.90
CA LEU A 223 10.50 19.95 10.36
C LEU A 223 11.06 20.53 9.05
N GLU A 224 10.20 21.00 8.14
CA GLU A 224 10.64 21.65 6.92
C GLU A 224 11.43 22.93 7.22
N SER A 225 10.97 23.75 8.16
CA SER A 225 11.70 24.95 8.58
C SER A 225 13.07 24.64 9.20
N GLU A 226 13.18 23.57 9.98
CA GLU A 226 14.44 23.12 10.59
C GLU A 226 15.41 22.58 9.52
N THR A 227 14.92 21.76 8.59
CA THR A 227 15.75 21.28 7.49
C THR A 227 16.23 22.41 6.57
N GLN A 228 15.42 23.45 6.34
CA GLN A 228 15.84 24.65 5.61
C GLN A 228 16.92 25.43 6.37
N LYS A 229 16.80 25.58 7.70
CA LYS A 229 17.84 26.22 8.53
C LYS A 229 19.17 25.47 8.47
N LEU A 230 19.13 24.14 8.62
CA LEU A 230 20.33 23.30 8.54
C LEU A 230 21.00 23.40 7.16
N LYS A 231 20.22 23.41 6.07
CA LYS A 231 20.76 23.63 4.71
C LYS A 231 21.41 25.00 4.55
N LEU A 232 20.82 26.05 5.14
CA LEU A 232 21.40 27.39 5.14
C LEU A 232 22.72 27.43 5.92
N GLU A 233 22.79 26.80 7.09
CA GLU A 233 24.02 26.69 7.88
C GLU A 233 25.11 25.91 7.12
N GLU A 234 24.74 24.80 6.49
CA GLU A 234 25.66 24.02 5.66
C GLU A 234 26.18 24.86 4.48
N GLN A 235 25.29 25.57 3.79
CA GLN A 235 25.66 26.43 2.66
C GLN A 235 26.55 27.61 3.10
N GLN A 236 26.30 28.18 4.28
CA GLN A 236 27.16 29.20 4.88
C GLN A 236 28.54 28.63 5.24
N SER A 237 28.61 27.40 5.76
CA SER A 237 29.87 26.74 6.07
C SER A 237 30.70 26.45 4.81
N ILE A 238 30.06 25.99 3.72
CA ILE A 238 30.69 25.73 2.43
C ILE A 238 31.20 27.04 1.82
N ASN A 239 30.39 28.10 1.86
CA ASN A 239 30.81 29.43 1.40
C ASN A 239 32.00 29.95 2.22
N GLY A 240 31.97 29.78 3.55
CA GLY A 240 33.09 30.10 4.43
C GLY A 240 34.38 29.36 4.02
N ALA A 241 34.31 28.06 3.81
CA ALA A 241 35.45 27.25 3.35
C ALA A 241 35.98 27.71 1.99
N LEU A 242 35.10 27.97 1.02
CA LEU A 242 35.46 28.48 -0.31
C LEU A 242 36.16 29.85 -0.25
N THR A 243 35.73 30.74 0.65
CA THR A 243 36.38 32.05 0.80
C THR A 243 37.80 31.93 1.36
N LEU A 244 38.01 31.02 2.32
CA LEU A 244 39.33 30.72 2.87
C LEU A 244 40.24 30.07 1.82
N GLU A 245 39.73 29.13 1.04
CA GLU A 245 40.49 28.49 -0.04
C GLU A 245 40.90 29.51 -1.11
N ASN A 246 39.97 30.37 -1.54
CA ASN A 246 40.27 31.45 -2.48
C ASN A 246 41.32 32.44 -1.92
N ALA A 247 41.27 32.75 -0.62
CA ALA A 247 42.29 33.59 0.02
C ALA A 247 43.67 32.90 0.02
N ALA A 248 43.73 31.60 0.33
CA ALA A 248 44.97 30.83 0.28
C ALA A 248 45.54 30.72 -1.14
N GLN A 249 44.69 30.56 -2.16
CA GLN A 249 45.12 30.57 -3.56
C GLN A 249 45.67 31.94 -3.99
N LYS A 250 45.04 33.04 -3.57
CA LYS A 250 45.54 34.39 -3.83
C LYS A 250 46.93 34.62 -3.22
N LEU A 251 47.14 34.18 -1.97
CA LEU A 251 48.46 34.27 -1.34
C LEU A 251 49.52 33.47 -2.10
N LYS A 252 49.20 32.25 -2.54
CA LYS A 252 50.11 31.44 -3.37
C LYS A 252 50.44 32.12 -4.70
N LEU A 253 49.46 32.77 -5.34
CA LEU A 253 49.69 33.53 -6.57
C LEU A 253 50.60 34.73 -6.31
N GLU A 254 50.42 35.42 -5.19
CA GLU A 254 51.25 36.57 -4.79
C GLU A 254 52.68 36.13 -4.47
N GLU A 255 52.86 34.99 -3.80
CA GLU A 255 54.18 34.36 -3.58
C GLU A 255 54.88 34.00 -4.90
N LEU A 256 54.17 33.37 -5.83
CA LEU A 256 54.69 33.05 -7.17
C LEU A 256 55.05 34.30 -7.98
N GLN A 257 54.25 35.37 -7.87
CA GLN A 257 54.56 36.65 -8.50
C GLN A 257 55.83 37.28 -7.91
N ALA A 258 55.97 37.27 -6.58
CA ALA A 258 57.17 37.75 -5.91
C ALA A 258 58.41 36.92 -6.28
N GLU A 259 58.27 35.60 -6.45
CA GLU A 259 59.34 34.72 -6.91
C GLU A 259 59.72 35.00 -8.38
N LEU A 260 58.74 35.24 -9.25
CA LEU A 260 58.99 35.67 -10.64
C LEU A 260 59.68 37.03 -10.71
N GLU A 261 59.34 37.99 -9.84
CA GLU A 261 60.04 39.28 -9.77
C GLU A 261 61.47 39.14 -9.25
N LYS A 262 61.71 38.25 -8.29
CA LYS A 262 63.07 37.88 -7.85
C LYS A 262 63.89 37.23 -8.98
N LEU A 263 63.28 36.35 -9.77
CA LEU A 263 63.92 35.77 -10.95
C LEU A 263 64.22 36.82 -12.02
N LYS A 264 63.28 37.73 -12.30
CA LYS A 264 63.51 38.84 -13.24
C LYS A 264 64.59 39.83 -12.77
N SER A 265 64.73 40.02 -11.46
CA SER A 265 65.81 40.85 -10.90
C SER A 265 67.15 40.09 -10.86
N SER A 266 67.13 38.76 -10.71
CA SER A 266 68.31 37.91 -10.84
C SER A 266 68.79 37.78 -12.29
N ASP A 267 67.88 37.75 -13.27
CA ASP A 267 68.23 37.84 -14.70
C ASP A 267 68.80 39.22 -15.08
N LYS A 268 68.35 40.30 -14.42
CA LYS A 268 68.99 41.63 -14.54
C LYS A 268 70.39 41.69 -13.90
N GLN A 269 70.70 40.80 -12.95
CA GLN A 269 72.06 40.66 -12.40
C GLN A 269 72.94 39.68 -13.19
N LYS A 270 72.36 38.75 -13.95
CA LYS A 270 73.11 37.91 -14.92
C LYS A 270 73.37 38.58 -16.27
N SER A 271 72.78 39.75 -16.54
CA SER A 271 73.09 40.54 -17.74
C SER A 271 74.32 41.45 -17.63
N GLU A 272 75.08 41.41 -16.52
CA GLU A 272 76.32 42.19 -16.36
C GLU A 272 77.61 41.35 -16.30
N SER A 273 77.54 40.03 -16.49
CA SER A 273 78.72 39.20 -16.62
C SER A 273 78.48 38.01 -17.56
N ASP A 274 78.56 38.25 -18.87
CA ASP A 274 79.36 37.41 -19.78
C ASP A 274 79.44 38.00 -21.21
N PRO A 275 80.50 37.63 -21.97
CA PRO A 275 80.96 38.33 -23.15
C PRO A 275 80.15 38.02 -24.41
N SER A 276 80.43 38.81 -25.45
CA SER A 276 79.72 38.82 -26.72
C SER A 276 79.47 37.42 -27.33
N PRO A 277 78.32 37.18 -27.98
CA PRO A 277 78.03 35.92 -28.70
C PRO A 277 78.91 35.70 -29.95
N LEU A 278 79.89 36.57 -30.23
CA LEU A 278 80.69 36.53 -31.46
C LEU A 278 81.92 35.63 -31.34
N GLU A 279 82.52 35.47 -30.15
CA GLU A 279 83.69 34.61 -29.95
C GLU A 279 83.32 33.11 -29.92
N LEU A 280 82.16 32.76 -29.34
CA LEU A 280 81.64 31.38 -29.34
C LEU A 280 81.27 30.86 -30.75
N ILE A 281 80.99 31.76 -31.70
CA ILE A 281 80.73 31.39 -33.10
C ILE A 281 82.06 31.11 -33.83
N GLU A 282 83.15 31.80 -33.49
CA GLU A 282 84.48 31.53 -34.06
C GLU A 282 85.11 30.25 -33.50
N GLU A 283 84.96 29.97 -32.20
CA GLU A 283 85.42 28.70 -31.62
C GLU A 283 84.62 27.50 -32.14
N ASN A 284 83.29 27.61 -32.29
CA ASN A 284 82.50 26.54 -32.91
C ASN A 284 82.87 26.30 -34.38
N LYS A 285 83.24 27.34 -35.14
CA LYS A 285 83.74 27.18 -36.51
C LYS A 285 85.12 26.52 -36.58
N LYS A 286 86.00 26.77 -35.61
CA LYS A 286 87.29 26.07 -35.51
C LYS A 286 87.12 24.61 -35.12
N LEU A 287 86.24 24.32 -34.16
CA LEU A 287 85.94 22.96 -33.72
C LEU A 287 85.25 22.12 -34.82
N THR A 288 84.39 22.72 -35.65
CA THR A 288 83.80 21.99 -36.78
C THR A 288 84.81 21.71 -37.89
N ALA A 289 85.77 22.60 -38.13
CA ALA A 289 86.86 22.37 -39.09
C ALA A 289 87.83 21.26 -38.62
N GLU A 290 88.13 21.19 -37.31
CA GLU A 290 88.94 20.10 -36.74
C GLU A 290 88.19 18.75 -36.74
N LEU A 291 86.87 18.76 -36.55
CA LEU A 291 86.03 17.58 -36.69
C LEU A 291 85.92 17.04 -38.12
N GLU A 292 85.95 17.91 -39.14
CA GLU A 292 86.00 17.47 -40.54
C GLU A 292 87.35 16.87 -40.91
N LYS A 293 88.45 17.46 -40.42
CA LYS A 293 89.80 16.94 -40.65
C LYS A 293 90.00 15.55 -40.03
N THR A 294 89.55 15.37 -38.79
CA THR A 294 89.61 14.06 -38.10
C THR A 294 88.67 13.01 -38.71
N LYS A 295 87.54 13.41 -39.32
CA LYS A 295 86.69 12.51 -40.10
C LYS A 295 87.32 12.04 -41.42
N GLN A 296 88.09 12.90 -42.10
CA GLN A 296 88.85 12.49 -43.30
C GLN A 296 89.96 11.50 -42.95
N GLU A 297 90.69 11.72 -41.87
CA GLU A 297 91.73 10.80 -41.37
C GLU A 297 91.15 9.43 -40.96
N LEU A 298 89.96 9.40 -40.37
CA LEU A 298 89.23 8.14 -40.07
C LEU A 298 88.70 7.41 -41.31
N CYS A 299 88.45 8.12 -42.41
CA CYS A 299 88.02 7.52 -43.68
C CYS A 299 89.21 6.85 -44.40
N GLU A 300 90.40 7.44 -44.30
CA GLU A 300 91.63 6.83 -44.82
C GLU A 300 92.03 5.60 -43.99
N ALA A 301 91.92 5.66 -42.66
CA ALA A 301 92.21 4.52 -41.77
C ALA A 301 91.20 3.35 -41.89
N LYS A 302 89.98 3.58 -42.39
CA LYS A 302 88.98 2.52 -42.65
C LYS A 302 89.17 1.81 -43.99
N SER A 303 90.07 2.27 -44.85
CA SER A 303 90.41 1.60 -46.11
C SER A 303 91.43 0.47 -45.97
N GLU A 304 92.07 0.32 -44.80
CA GLU A 304 93.16 -0.64 -44.55
C GLU A 304 92.76 -1.91 -43.76
N ALA A 305 91.51 -2.04 -43.30
CA ALA A 305 91.05 -3.22 -42.55
C ALA A 305 89.84 -3.89 -43.22
N ARG A 306 90.11 -4.86 -44.10
CA ARG A 306 89.08 -5.71 -44.71
C ARG A 306 88.80 -6.96 -43.86
N GLY A 307 87.53 -7.13 -43.50
CA GLY A 307 86.84 -8.42 -43.64
C GLY A 307 86.29 -9.07 -42.36
N ARG A 308 84.96 -9.09 -42.21
CA ARG A 308 84.09 -10.29 -42.24
C ARG A 308 82.61 -9.92 -42.04
N ARG A 309 81.74 -10.85 -42.42
CA ARG A 309 80.35 -10.75 -42.91
C ARG A 309 79.25 -10.93 -41.83
N PHE A 310 78.15 -10.15 -41.96
CA PHE A 310 76.69 -10.43 -41.77
C PHE A 310 76.14 -11.13 -40.49
N PRO A 311 74.81 -11.10 -40.16
CA PRO A 311 73.65 -10.49 -40.85
C PRO A 311 72.70 -9.60 -40.00
N VAL A 312 71.72 -9.07 -40.75
CA VAL A 312 70.59 -8.18 -40.50
C VAL A 312 69.41 -8.86 -39.78
N TYR A 313 68.67 -8.10 -38.93
CA TYR A 313 67.20 -8.20 -38.83
C TYR A 313 66.60 -6.86 -38.35
N THR A 314 65.53 -6.42 -39.02
CA THR A 314 64.73 -5.19 -38.77
C THR A 314 63.28 -5.59 -38.39
N PRO A 315 62.30 -4.66 -38.26
CA PRO A 315 61.87 -3.98 -37.03
C PRO A 315 60.37 -4.24 -36.73
N TYR A 316 59.71 -3.61 -35.74
CA TYR A 316 58.30 -3.16 -35.81
C TYR A 316 57.89 -2.31 -34.55
N TYR A 317 57.56 -1.03 -34.80
CA TYR A 317 56.61 -0.10 -34.11
C TYR A 317 56.82 0.29 -32.61
N GLY A 318 56.63 1.54 -32.17
CA GLY A 318 56.22 2.80 -32.82
C GLY A 318 55.88 3.90 -31.77
N GLY A 319 56.07 5.18 -32.18
CA GLY A 319 55.50 6.49 -31.76
C GLY A 319 55.29 6.84 -30.26
N LEU A 320 55.83 7.93 -29.68
CA LEU A 320 55.52 9.38 -29.87
C LEU A 320 54.00 9.70 -29.82
N ALA A 321 53.44 10.71 -29.14
CA ALA A 321 53.89 11.75 -28.21
C ALA A 321 52.64 12.52 -27.68
N ALA A 322 52.80 13.16 -26.51
CA ALA A 322 52.32 14.50 -26.11
C ALA A 322 50.81 14.90 -25.97
N LEU A 323 50.46 15.30 -24.73
CA LEU A 323 49.85 16.58 -24.25
C LEU A 323 48.58 17.20 -24.88
N ASN A 324 47.57 17.45 -24.01
CA ASN A 324 46.95 18.76 -23.63
C ASN A 324 45.46 18.59 -23.20
N MET A 325 45.10 18.89 -21.95
CA MET A 325 44.47 20.14 -21.42
C MET A 325 42.95 20.29 -21.65
N LEU A 326 42.27 20.78 -20.59
CA LEU A 326 40.93 21.43 -20.48
C LEU A 326 39.76 20.63 -19.83
N GLN A 327 39.29 21.15 -18.68
CA GLN A 327 37.92 21.04 -18.10
C GLN A 327 36.89 21.82 -18.99
N PRO A 328 35.56 21.96 -18.70
CA PRO A 328 34.67 21.43 -17.65
C PRO A 328 33.28 20.90 -18.16
N GLY A 329 32.44 20.35 -17.28
CA GLY A 329 30.97 20.50 -17.40
C GLY A 329 30.10 19.25 -17.20
N GLY A 330 29.06 19.40 -16.37
CA GLY A 330 27.75 18.83 -16.68
C GLY A 330 27.25 17.62 -15.86
N ALA A 331 26.49 17.94 -14.81
CA ALA A 331 25.23 17.29 -14.43
C ALA A 331 25.21 15.79 -14.08
N ASN A 332 24.99 15.54 -12.78
CA ASN A 332 24.15 14.46 -12.28
C ASN A 332 22.83 14.39 -13.06
N ARG A 333 22.49 13.24 -13.65
CA ARG A 333 21.09 12.79 -13.78
C ARG A 333 20.98 11.27 -13.75
N PHE A 334 20.19 10.84 -12.78
CA PHE A 334 19.22 9.76 -12.86
C PHE A 334 19.72 8.32 -12.76
N PHE A 335 19.55 7.79 -11.54
CA PHE A 335 19.24 6.39 -11.29
C PHE A 335 18.17 5.89 -12.26
N GLN A 336 18.49 4.76 -12.87
CA GLN A 336 17.63 3.96 -13.72
C GLN A 336 16.50 3.38 -12.86
N GLN A 337 15.26 3.79 -13.15
CA GLN A 337 14.06 3.10 -12.69
C GLN A 337 14.13 1.64 -13.16
N GLN A 338 14.11 0.70 -12.21
CA GLN A 338 13.70 -0.66 -12.50
C GLN A 338 12.19 -0.65 -12.75
N SER A 339 11.81 -0.82 -14.01
CA SER A 339 10.52 -1.37 -14.38
C SER A 339 10.75 -2.38 -15.52
N THR A 340 10.35 -3.61 -15.28
CA THR A 340 10.04 -4.68 -16.26
C THR A 340 9.56 -5.86 -15.41
N GLN A 341 8.27 -6.12 -15.34
CA GLN A 341 7.38 -6.73 -16.35
C GLN A 341 7.08 -8.18 -15.98
N PHE A 342 5.77 -8.38 -15.80
CA PHE A 342 5.01 -9.61 -15.98
C PHE A 342 5.61 -10.62 -16.97
N THR A 343 5.69 -11.87 -16.54
CA THR A 343 5.44 -13.10 -17.31
C THR A 343 4.78 -14.09 -16.34
N SER A 344 3.52 -14.50 -16.51
CA SER A 344 2.92 -15.37 -17.53
C SER A 344 3.32 -16.85 -17.41
N LEU A 345 2.33 -17.66 -16.98
CA LEU A 345 2.01 -19.04 -17.39
C LEU A 345 2.89 -20.21 -16.94
N GLN A 346 2.35 -21.08 -16.06
CA GLN A 346 1.96 -22.49 -16.32
C GLN A 346 1.98 -23.33 -15.02
N SER A 347 0.85 -23.96 -14.66
CA SER A 347 0.65 -25.41 -14.80
C SER A 347 -0.57 -25.90 -13.98
N LEU A 348 -1.49 -26.55 -14.70
CA LEU A 348 -2.48 -27.49 -14.17
C LEU A 348 -1.78 -28.68 -13.49
N PRO A 349 -2.48 -29.39 -12.59
CA PRO A 349 -2.81 -30.78 -12.92
C PRO A 349 -4.32 -31.05 -12.97
N LYS A 350 -4.64 -32.01 -13.85
CA LYS A 350 -5.95 -32.60 -14.15
C LYS A 350 -6.40 -33.62 -13.06
N PRO A 351 -7.67 -34.06 -13.11
CA PRO A 351 -8.31 -34.91 -12.11
C PRO A 351 -7.98 -36.39 -12.31
N GLU A 352 -8.03 -37.17 -11.24
CA GLU A 352 -8.16 -38.63 -11.32
C GLU A 352 -9.61 -39.02 -11.03
N ASP A 353 -10.19 -39.68 -12.02
CA ASP A 353 -11.41 -40.47 -11.95
C ASP A 353 -11.20 -41.68 -11.04
N SER A 354 -12.18 -41.97 -10.19
CA SER A 354 -12.42 -43.34 -9.74
C SER A 354 -13.93 -43.56 -9.58
N GLU A 355 -14.58 -43.89 -10.69
CA GLU A 355 -15.81 -44.66 -10.65
C GLU A 355 -15.47 -46.08 -10.17
N SER A 356 -16.16 -46.56 -9.13
CA SER A 356 -16.60 -47.96 -9.10
C SER A 356 -17.93 -48.05 -8.38
N SER A 357 -18.93 -48.42 -9.17
CA SER A 357 -20.25 -48.84 -8.77
C SER A 357 -20.18 -50.22 -8.12
N THR A 358 -21.03 -50.50 -7.13
CA THR A 358 -21.88 -51.70 -7.16
C THR A 358 -22.96 -51.66 -6.08
N TYR A 359 -24.20 -51.72 -6.56
CA TYR A 359 -25.39 -52.33 -6.01
C TYR A 359 -25.28 -53.12 -4.70
N ASN A 360 -26.22 -52.87 -3.79
CA ASN A 360 -27.11 -53.94 -3.31
C ASN A 360 -28.46 -53.38 -2.84
N LEU A 361 -29.49 -53.70 -3.62
CA LEU A 361 -30.86 -53.87 -3.16
C LEU A 361 -30.92 -55.18 -2.35
N SER A 362 -31.60 -55.19 -1.21
CA SER A 362 -32.79 -56.02 -0.93
C SER A 362 -33.00 -56.30 0.57
N ILE A 363 -34.20 -55.94 1.04
CA ILE A 363 -35.17 -56.76 1.82
C ILE A 363 -34.70 -57.29 3.18
N GLU A 364 -35.25 -56.74 4.28
CA GLU A 364 -36.50 -57.19 4.96
C GLU A 364 -37.12 -56.04 5.75
#